data_AF-A0A2X2BS91-F1
#
_entry.id   AF-A0A2X2BS91-F1
#
_cell.length_a   1.000
_cell.length_b   1.000
_cell.length_c   1.000
_cell.angle_alpha   90.00
_cell.angle_beta   90.00
_cell.angle_gamma   90.00
#
_symmetry.space_group_name_H-M   'P 1'
#
loop_
_entity.id
_entity.type
_entity.pdbx_description
1 polymer ?
#
loop_
_entity_poly.entity_id
_entity_poly.type
_entity_poly.pdbx_seq_one_letter_code
_entity_poly.pdbx_strand_id
1 'polypeptide(L)' 'MNQNNFNKLISRQNTYSAKWCNSNANVIPLSVADMDISAPDFIINKLSQFNLNRYLWLYRS' A
#
# COMPACT_ATOMS: atom_id res chain seq x y z
N MET A 1 21.42 0.31 -0.07
CA MET A 1 20.67 0.75 1.12
C MET A 1 19.37 1.35 0.62
N ASN A 2 18.22 0.69 0.82
CA ASN A 2 16.95 1.32 0.48
C ASN A 2 16.72 2.42 1.53
N GLN A 3 16.84 3.67 1.10
CA GLN A 3 16.52 4.80 1.95
C GLN A 3 15.01 4.82 2.15
N ASN A 4 14.55 4.52 3.37
CA ASN A 4 13.15 4.67 3.74
C ASN A 4 12.78 6.15 3.62
N ASN A 5 12.00 6.49 2.58
CA ASN A 5 11.56 7.87 2.38
C ASN A 5 10.23 8.12 3.08
N PHE A 6 10.30 8.42 4.38
CA PHE A 6 9.12 8.77 5.19
C PHE A 6 8.47 10.10 4.80
N ASN A 7 9.19 10.95 4.05
CA ASN A 7 8.67 12.24 3.57
C ASN A 7 7.93 12.10 2.24
N LYS A 8 7.93 10.92 1.62
CA LYS A 8 7.25 10.69 0.36
C LYS A 8 5.73 10.73 0.58
N LEU A 9 5.08 11.71 -0.02
CA LEU A 9 3.62 11.77 -0.06
C LEU A 9 3.08 10.67 -0.97
N ILE A 10 2.13 9.90 -0.44
CA ILE A 10 1.40 8.87 -1.18
C ILE A 10 -0.10 9.20 -1.15
N SER A 11 -0.76 9.09 -2.30
CA SER A 11 -2.22 9.18 -2.33
C SER A 11 -2.82 7.85 -1.88
N ARG A 12 -3.76 7.92 -0.93
CA ARG A 12 -4.56 6.77 -0.46
C ARG A 12 -6.02 6.85 -0.92
N GLN A 13 -6.34 7.79 -1.79
CA GLN A 13 -7.66 7.87 -2.44
C GLN A 13 -7.87 6.66 -3.35
N ASN A 14 -9.11 6.18 -3.45
CA ASN A 14 -9.48 5.00 -4.26
C ASN A 14 -8.73 3.70 -3.87
N THR A 15 -8.18 3.61 -2.65
CA THR A 15 -7.53 2.39 -2.13
C THR A 15 -8.41 1.61 -1.13
N TYR A 16 -9.67 2.03 -0.96
CA TYR A 16 -10.58 1.47 0.05
C TYR A 16 -10.05 1.56 1.50
N SER A 17 -9.16 2.50 1.79
CA SER A 17 -8.61 2.72 3.14
C SER A 17 -9.70 3.14 4.12
N ALA A 18 -9.82 2.46 5.27
CA ALA A 18 -10.74 2.86 6.33
C ALA A 18 -10.40 4.21 6.97
N LYS A 19 -9.13 4.62 6.97
CA LYS A 19 -8.70 5.96 7.43
C LYS A 19 -9.17 7.06 6.49
N TRP A 20 -9.17 6.78 5.18
CA TRP A 20 -9.49 7.76 4.13
C TRP A 20 -10.87 7.55 3.49
N CYS A 21 -11.68 6.58 3.92
CA CYS A 21 -12.94 6.22 3.25
C CYS A 21 -14.02 7.31 3.32
N ASN A 22 -14.03 8.09 4.40
CA ASN A 22 -14.96 9.18 4.63
C ASN A 22 -14.29 10.55 4.45
N SER A 23 -13.22 10.62 3.64
CA SER A 23 -12.46 11.86 3.48
C SER A 23 -13.30 12.92 2.75
N ASN A 24 -13.81 13.88 3.51
CA ASN A 24 -14.21 15.17 2.97
C ASN A 24 -12.93 15.95 2.61
N ALA A 25 -12.92 16.68 1.48
CA ALA A 25 -11.78 17.48 1.03
C ALA A 25 -11.25 18.47 2.09
N ASN A 26 -12.07 18.81 3.08
CA ASN A 26 -11.73 19.74 4.16
C ASN A 26 -11.28 19.05 5.47
N VAL A 27 -11.14 17.72 5.48
CA VAL A 27 -10.82 16.94 6.70
C VAL A 27 -9.53 16.16 6.49
N ILE A 28 -8.59 16.31 7.43
CA ILE A 28 -7.37 15.50 7.51
C ILE A 28 -7.63 14.33 8.47
N PRO A 29 -7.68 13.07 8.01
CA PRO A 29 -7.98 11.94 8.87
C PRO A 29 -6.77 11.53 9.73
N LEU A 30 -6.93 11.53 11.05
CA LEU A 30 -5.90 11.17 12.04
C LEU A 30 -6.39 10.14 13.09
N SER A 31 -7.54 9.51 12.85
CA SER A 31 -8.24 8.67 13.83
C SER A 31 -7.82 7.19 13.81
N VAL A 32 -7.73 6.58 12.63
CA VAL A 32 -7.42 5.15 12.48
C VAL A 32 -5.92 4.91 12.62
N ALA A 33 -5.55 3.90 13.40
CA ALA A 33 -4.16 3.50 13.65
C ALA A 33 -3.52 2.73 12.47
N ASP A 34 -3.51 3.36 11.30
CA ASP A 34 -2.69 2.98 10.16
C ASP A 34 -1.82 4.17 9.72
N MET A 35 -0.75 3.91 8.97
CA MET A 35 0.24 4.92 8.61
C MET A 35 0.11 5.35 7.15
N ASP A 36 0.38 6.64 6.91
CA ASP A 36 0.40 7.22 5.56
C ASP A 36 1.80 7.15 4.93
N ILE A 37 2.44 5.99 5.04
CA ILE A 37 3.74 5.66 4.44
C ILE A 37 3.63 4.32 3.71
N SER A 38 4.48 4.11 2.70
CA SER A 38 4.52 2.84 1.99
C SER A 38 5.01 1.70 2.90
N ALA A 39 4.50 0.49 2.67
CA ALA A 39 5.08 -0.71 3.25
C ALA A 39 6.55 -0.84 2.81
N PRO A 40 7.43 -1.46 3.62
CA PRO A 40 8.81 -1.69 3.25
C PRO A 40 8.96 -2.49 1.96
N ASP A 41 9.97 -2.16 1.15
CA ASP A 41 10.20 -2.80 -0.15
C ASP A 41 10.34 -4.32 -0.05
N PHE A 42 10.93 -4.84 1.03
CA PHE A 42 11.08 -6.29 1.19
C PHE A 42 9.72 -7.01 1.29
N ILE A 43 8.70 -6.37 1.87
CA ILE A 43 7.34 -6.91 1.93
C ILE A 43 6.69 -6.83 0.55
N ILE A 44 6.77 -5.66 -0.10
CA ILE A 44 6.20 -5.43 -1.44
C ILE A 44 6.80 -6.43 -2.45
N ASN A 45 8.11 -6.63 -2.42
CA ASN A 45 8.82 -7.55 -3.31
C ASN A 45 8.39 -9.00 -3.09
N LYS A 46 8.19 -9.43 -1.83
CA LYS A 46 7.70 -10.78 -1.54
C LYS A 46 6.27 -11.00 -2.03
N LEU A 47 5.38 -10.01 -1.86
CA LEU A 47 4.02 -10.08 -2.40
C LEU A 47 4.00 -10.13 -3.93
N SER A 48 4.85 -9.33 -4.58
CA SER A 48 5.00 -9.34 -6.05
C SER A 48 5.47 -10.71 -6.57
N GLN A 49 6.51 -11.29 -5.94
CA GLN A 49 7.00 -12.64 -6.27
C GLN A 49 5.92 -13.70 -6.09
N PHE A 50 5.16 -13.64 -5.00
CA PHE A 50 4.06 -14.56 -4.74
C PHE A 50 2.99 -14.49 -5.85
N ASN A 51 2.57 -13.28 -6.24
CA ASN A 51 1.58 -13.09 -7.30
C ASN A 51 2.09 -13.60 -8.66
N LEU A 52 3.35 -13.31 -9.02
CA LEU A 52 3.98 -13.80 -10.24
C LEU A 52 3.97 -15.34 -10.30
N ASN A 53 4.37 -16.00 -9.21
CA ASN A 53 4.38 -17.47 -9.15
C ASN A 53 2.98 -18.06 -9.25
N ARG A 54 1.98 -17.42 -8.62
CA ARG A 54 0.58 -17.83 -8.74
C ARG A 54 0.09 -17.75 -10.19
N TYR A 55 0.40 -16.67 -10.91
CA TYR A 55 0.05 -16.55 -12.32
C TYR A 55 0.70 -17.64 -13.16
N LEU A 56 2.00 -17.87 -12.98
CA LEU A 56 2.72 -18.92 -13.70
C LEU A 56 2.14 -20.32 -13.42
N TRP A 57 1.66 -20.59 -12.20
CA TRP A 57 0.99 -21.85 -11.89
C TRP A 57 -0.37 -22.00 -12.60
N LEU A 58 -1.18 -20.94 -12.61
CA LEU A 58 -2.49 -20.93 -13.26
C LEU A 58 -2.39 -21.10 -14.79
N TYR A 59 -1.37 -20.53 -15.43
CA TYR A 59 -1.19 -20.61 -16.89
C TYR A 59 -0.38 -21.81 -17.38
N ARG A 60 0.08 -22.69 -16.46
CA ARG A 60 0.79 -23.95 -16.78
C ARG A 60 -0.07 -25.21 -16.56
N SER A 61 -1.30 -25.04 -16.07
CA SER A 61 -2.30 -26.10 -15.84
C SER A 61 -3.32 -26.09 -16.97
#